data_AF-A0A8T3XIE0-F1
#
_entry.id   AF-A0A8T3XIE0-F1
#
_cell.length_a   1.000
_cell.length_b   1.000
_cell.length_c   1.000
_cell.angle_alpha   90.00
_cell.angle_beta   90.00
_cell.angle_gamma   90.00
#
_symmetry.space_group_name_H-M   'P 1'
#
loop_
_entity.id
_entity.type
_entity.pdbx_description
1 polymer ?
#
loop_
_entity_poly.entity_id
_entity_poly.type
_entity_poly.pdbx_seq_one_letter_code
_entity_poly.pdbx_strand_id
1 'polypeptide(L)'
;MPADNVLRTVADELVELVNISKKISVEEAAKKLKMSVDSVQALIDFLVEEKVFGLEYKFTTPYVYIYKEGVQETERKEKSFTEGLITKEQFYEKAKERNVPHEHIEGLWRRYLQQNLVQIRAEFLRKAKERNLPGEKIEDIWNKYISYL
;
A
#
# COMPACT_ATOMS: atom_id res chain seq x y z
N MET A 1 26.47 -7.26 34.98
CA MET A 1 25.60 -6.89 33.84
C MET A 1 24.26 -6.50 34.44
N PRO A 2 23.87 -5.21 34.46
CA PRO A 2 22.59 -4.81 35.05
C PRO A 2 21.46 -5.32 34.15
N ALA A 3 20.53 -6.06 34.72
CA ALA A 3 19.26 -6.37 34.09
C ALA A 3 18.47 -5.06 34.01
N ASP A 4 18.21 -4.61 32.79
CA ASP A 4 17.37 -3.44 32.52
C ASP A 4 15.99 -3.65 33.14
N ASN A 5 15.74 -3.00 34.28
CA ASN A 5 14.48 -3.05 35.00
C ASN A 5 13.49 -2.08 34.34
N VAL A 6 13.21 -2.30 33.06
CA VAL A 6 12.25 -1.51 32.28
C VAL A 6 10.86 -1.88 32.77
N LEU A 7 10.19 -0.92 33.42
CA LEU A 7 8.79 -1.07 33.82
C LEU A 7 7.94 -1.22 32.55
N ARG A 8 7.39 -2.42 32.34
CA ARG A 8 6.46 -2.68 31.24
C ARG A 8 5.07 -2.20 31.62
N THR A 9 4.45 -1.47 30.71
CA THR A 9 3.06 -1.05 30.80
C THR A 9 2.18 -1.92 29.92
N VAL A 10 0.88 -1.86 30.15
CA VAL A 10 -0.13 -2.51 29.31
C VAL A 10 -0.08 -1.99 27.87
N ALA A 11 0.30 -0.73 27.66
CA ALA A 11 0.49 -0.18 26.32
C ALA A 11 1.66 -0.85 25.60
N ASP A 12 2.76 -1.15 26.31
CA ASP A 12 3.91 -1.87 25.73
C ASP A 12 3.51 -3.30 25.32
N GLU A 13 2.72 -3.99 26.16
CA GLU A 13 2.19 -5.31 25.85
C GLU A 13 1.27 -5.28 24.62
N LEU A 14 0.44 -4.24 24.48
CA LEU A 14 -0.41 -4.06 23.32
C LEU A 14 0.42 -3.81 22.04
N VAL A 15 1.48 -2.99 22.12
CA VAL A 15 2.40 -2.75 20.99
C VAL A 15 3.10 -4.04 20.58
N GLU A 16 3.61 -4.81 21.54
CA GLU A 16 4.27 -6.10 21.27
C GLU A 16 3.27 -7.08 20.61
N LEU A 17 2.03 -7.11 21.10
CA LEU A 17 0.99 -7.98 20.58
C LEU A 17 0.59 -7.66 19.14
N VAL A 18 0.43 -6.38 18.81
CA VAL A 18 0.13 -5.91 17.46
C VAL A 18 1.32 -6.17 16.53
N ASN A 19 2.56 -5.98 17.01
CA ASN A 19 3.76 -6.22 16.23
C ASN A 19 3.93 -7.70 15.85
N ILE A 20 3.68 -8.64 16.78
CA ILE A 20 3.71 -10.08 16.51
C ILE A 20 2.58 -10.49 15.55
N SER A 21 1.37 -9.98 15.78
CA SER A 21 0.19 -10.38 15.01
C SER A 21 0.08 -9.67 13.65
N LYS A 22 0.91 -8.63 13.41
CA LYS A 22 0.82 -7.60 12.34
C LYS A 22 -0.45 -6.76 12.37
N LYS A 23 -1.60 -7.41 12.59
CA LYS A 23 -2.93 -6.81 12.69
C LYS A 23 -3.79 -7.63 13.65
N ILE A 24 -4.55 -6.97 14.52
CA ILE A 24 -5.41 -7.63 15.51
C ILE A 24 -6.73 -6.88 15.65
N SER A 25 -7.84 -7.58 15.86
CA SER A 25 -9.11 -6.93 16.19
C SER A 25 -9.10 -6.42 17.63
N VAL A 26 -9.87 -5.36 17.91
CA VAL A 26 -9.97 -4.80 19.27
C VAL A 26 -10.49 -5.85 20.26
N GLU A 27 -11.44 -6.69 19.84
CA GLU A 27 -11.99 -7.76 20.65
C GLU A 27 -10.96 -8.86 20.98
N GLU A 28 -10.11 -9.21 20.01
CA GLU A 28 -9.03 -10.19 20.24
C GLU A 28 -7.91 -9.61 21.11
N ALA A 29 -7.59 -8.32 20.94
CA ALA A 29 -6.65 -7.63 21.81
C ALA A 29 -7.15 -7.61 23.27
N ALA A 30 -8.44 -7.31 23.48
CA ALA A 30 -9.08 -7.35 24.79
C ALA A 30 -9.02 -8.74 25.44
N LYS A 31 -9.28 -9.81 24.68
CA LYS A 31 -9.17 -11.19 25.17
C LYS A 31 -7.74 -11.56 25.59
N LYS A 32 -6.74 -11.15 24.81
CA LYS A 32 -5.33 -11.48 25.08
C LYS A 32 -4.76 -10.68 26.25
N LEU A 33 -5.13 -9.40 26.36
CA LEU A 33 -4.73 -8.52 27.47
C LEU A 33 -5.58 -8.73 28.73
N LYS A 34 -6.64 -9.54 28.66
CA LYS A 34 -7.61 -9.81 29.74
C LYS A 34 -8.21 -8.51 30.31
N MET A 35 -8.56 -7.59 29.42
CA MET A 35 -9.14 -6.29 29.76
C MET A 35 -10.52 -6.12 29.13
N SER A 36 -11.29 -5.15 29.62
CA SER A 36 -12.54 -4.77 28.96
C SER A 36 -12.24 -4.19 27.57
N VAL A 37 -13.17 -4.42 26.65
CA VAL A 37 -13.08 -3.89 25.28
C VAL A 37 -13.00 -2.37 25.31
N ASP A 38 -13.78 -1.71 26.17
CA ASP A 38 -13.78 -0.25 26.30
C ASP A 38 -12.42 0.31 26.74
N SER A 39 -11.73 -0.33 27.68
CA SER A 39 -10.40 0.11 28.13
C SER A 39 -9.34 -0.10 27.06
N VAL A 40 -9.42 -1.19 26.31
CA VAL A 40 -8.50 -1.45 25.19
C VAL A 40 -8.77 -0.49 24.04
N GLN A 41 -10.04 -0.20 23.75
CA GLN A 41 -10.43 0.81 22.75
C GLN A 41 -9.87 2.18 23.11
N ALA A 42 -10.02 2.63 24.36
CA ALA A 42 -9.47 3.92 24.80
C ALA A 42 -7.94 3.99 24.68
N LEU A 43 -7.22 2.90 24.97
CA LEU A 43 -5.77 2.82 24.77
C LEU A 43 -5.39 2.86 23.29
N ILE A 44 -6.14 2.18 22.44
CA ILE A 44 -5.92 2.20 20.99
C ILE A 44 -6.19 3.59 20.43
N ASP A 45 -7.28 4.24 20.82
CA ASP A 45 -7.63 5.59 20.37
C ASP A 45 -6.53 6.59 20.73
N PHE A 46 -6.00 6.51 21.95
CA PHE A 46 -4.85 7.32 22.39
C PHE A 46 -3.59 7.05 21.54
N LEU A 47 -3.27 5.77 21.29
CA LEU A 47 -2.09 5.40 20.49
C LEU A 47 -2.26 5.71 18.99
N VAL A 48 -3.49 5.80 18.49
CA VAL A 48 -3.79 6.28 17.14
C VAL A 48 -3.62 7.79 17.04
N GLU A 49 -4.07 8.54 18.05
CA GLU A 49 -3.88 9.99 18.14
C GLU A 49 -2.40 10.38 18.12
N GLU A 50 -1.58 9.66 18.87
CA GLU A 50 -0.12 9.80 18.90
C GLU A 50 0.60 9.21 17.67
N LYS A 51 -0.16 8.72 16.66
CA LYS A 51 0.36 8.08 15.44
C LYS A 51 1.29 6.89 15.69
N VAL A 52 1.09 6.16 16.78
CA VAL A 52 1.78 4.89 17.06
C VAL A 52 1.05 3.74 16.37
N PHE A 53 -0.28 3.79 16.36
CA PHE A 53 -1.15 2.82 15.69
C PHE A 53 -1.98 3.42 14.57
N GLY A 54 -2.40 2.56 13.64
CA GLY A 54 -3.44 2.83 12.69
C GLY A 54 -4.65 1.93 12.95
N LEU A 55 -5.82 2.41 12.54
CA LEU A 55 -7.09 1.70 12.66
C LEU A 55 -7.67 1.47 11.26
N GLU A 56 -7.99 0.21 10.94
CA GLU A 56 -8.68 -0.18 9.72
C GLU A 56 -10.01 -0.85 10.06
N TYR A 57 -11.08 -0.42 9.41
CA TYR A 57 -12.38 -1.06 9.56
C TYR A 57 -12.61 -2.07 8.44
N LYS A 58 -12.88 -3.32 8.83
CA LYS A 58 -13.42 -4.35 7.93
C LYS A 58 -14.87 -4.59 8.32
N PHE A 59 -15.80 -4.08 7.52
CA PHE A 59 -17.22 -4.00 7.86
C PHE A 59 -17.44 -3.23 9.17
N THR A 60 -17.94 -3.89 10.21
CA THR A 60 -18.20 -3.30 11.54
C THR A 60 -17.08 -3.60 12.55
N THR A 61 -16.04 -4.34 12.16
CA THR A 61 -14.99 -4.79 13.08
C THR A 61 -13.74 -3.91 12.94
N PRO A 62 -13.34 -3.19 14.00
CA PRO A 62 -12.10 -2.42 14.02
C PRO A 62 -10.86 -3.32 14.16
N TYR A 63 -9.85 -3.09 13.32
CA TYR A 63 -8.56 -3.76 13.34
C TYR A 63 -7.42 -2.76 13.55
N VAL A 64 -6.53 -3.07 14.47
CA VAL A 64 -5.37 -2.24 14.84
C VAL A 64 -4.12 -2.78 14.17
N TYR A 65 -3.26 -1.88 13.69
CA TYR A 65 -1.94 -2.19 13.13
C TYR A 65 -0.90 -1.14 13.55
N ILE A 66 0.39 -1.46 13.45
CA ILE A 66 1.47 -0.49 13.75
C ILE A 66 1.49 0.60 12.67
N TYR A 67 1.38 1.87 13.08
CA TYR A 67 1.56 2.98 12.16
C TYR A 67 3.03 3.09 11.77
N LYS A 68 3.31 3.14 10.47
CA LYS A 68 4.62 3.46 9.92
C LYS A 68 4.45 4.70 9.07
N GLU A 69 5.22 5.74 9.38
CA GLU A 69 5.21 6.99 8.62
C GLU A 69 5.60 6.67 7.16
N GLY A 70 4.68 6.93 6.22
CA GLY A 70 4.81 6.54 4.81
C GLY A 70 4.07 5.26 4.39
N VAL A 71 3.34 4.59 5.30
CA VAL A 71 2.49 3.42 5.00
C VAL A 71 1.01 3.79 5.24
N GLN A 72 0.52 4.77 4.50
CA GLN A 72 -0.91 4.83 4.19
C GLN A 72 -1.13 4.04 2.90
N GLU A 73 -2.10 3.12 2.89
CA GLU A 73 -2.59 2.32 1.75
C GLU A 73 -1.88 1.02 1.33
N THR A 74 -1.24 0.23 2.20
CA THR A 74 -0.56 -1.01 1.73
C THR A 74 -1.02 -2.34 2.33
N GLU A 75 -2.27 -2.46 2.80
CA GLU A 75 -2.87 -3.78 3.13
C GLU A 75 -4.18 -4.08 2.38
N ARG A 76 -4.47 -3.35 1.29
CA ARG A 76 -5.23 -3.96 0.19
C ARG A 76 -4.27 -4.93 -0.50
N LYS A 77 -4.35 -6.20 -0.10
CA LYS A 77 -3.83 -7.40 -0.77
C LYS A 77 -2.83 -7.12 -1.88
N GLU A 78 -1.60 -7.62 -1.70
CA GLU A 78 -0.68 -8.01 -2.75
C GLU A 78 -1.40 -8.78 -3.88
N LYS A 79 -2.05 -8.05 -4.78
CA LYS A 79 -1.71 -8.16 -6.18
C LYS A 79 -0.52 -7.26 -6.32
N SER A 80 0.57 -7.77 -6.86
CA SER A 80 1.70 -6.90 -7.16
C SER A 80 1.16 -5.68 -7.89
N PHE A 81 1.49 -4.46 -7.46
CA PHE A 81 1.03 -3.22 -8.11
C PHE A 81 1.39 -3.19 -9.62
N THR A 82 2.29 -4.09 -10.02
CA THR A 82 2.66 -4.43 -11.40
C THR A 82 1.64 -5.29 -12.17
N GLU A 83 0.64 -5.92 -11.53
CA GLU A 83 -0.35 -6.81 -12.16
C GLU A 83 -1.46 -6.06 -12.93
N GLY A 84 -1.64 -4.76 -12.66
CA GLY A 84 -2.65 -3.94 -13.34
C GLY A 84 -2.16 -3.27 -14.63
N LEU A 85 -0.84 -3.08 -14.76
CA LEU A 85 -0.22 -2.47 -15.93
C LEU A 85 0.05 -3.56 -16.97
N ILE A 86 -0.71 -3.54 -18.06
CA ILE A 86 -0.50 -4.44 -19.19
C ILE A 86 0.34 -3.76 -20.27
N THR A 87 1.21 -4.53 -20.92
CA THR A 87 1.98 -4.01 -22.06
C THR A 87 1.05 -3.74 -23.25
N LYS A 88 1.57 -3.01 -24.25
CA LYS A 88 0.82 -2.75 -25.48
C LYS A 88 0.42 -4.08 -26.14
N GLU A 89 1.32 -5.05 -26.16
CA GLU A 89 1.08 -6.38 -26.74
C GLU A 89 -0.06 -7.09 -26.01
N GLN A 90 -0.01 -7.13 -24.68
CA GLN A 90 -1.07 -7.73 -23.84
C GLN A 90 -2.41 -7.01 -23.97
N PHE A 91 -2.40 -5.68 -24.15
CA PHE A 91 -3.60 -4.90 -24.39
C PHE A 91 -4.24 -5.27 -25.72
N TYR A 92 -3.44 -5.39 -26.78
CA TYR A 92 -3.92 -5.77 -28.11
C TYR A 92 -4.43 -7.22 -28.14
N GLU A 93 -3.78 -8.14 -27.44
CA GLU A 93 -4.26 -9.52 -27.27
C GLU A 93 -5.62 -9.55 -26.57
N LYS A 94 -5.76 -8.86 -25.43
CA LYS A 94 -7.05 -8.78 -24.71
C LYS A 94 -8.15 -8.09 -25.53
N ALA A 95 -7.80 -7.07 -26.31
CA ALA A 95 -8.74 -6.39 -27.19
C ALA A 95 -9.22 -7.31 -28.33
N LYS A 96 -8.31 -8.15 -28.86
CA LYS A 96 -8.62 -9.16 -29.86
C LYS A 96 -9.51 -10.28 -29.29
N GLU A 97 -9.23 -10.78 -28.10
CA GLU A 97 -10.08 -11.74 -27.38
C GLU A 97 -11.49 -11.21 -27.12
N ARG A 98 -11.62 -9.89 -26.93
CA ARG A 98 -12.90 -9.21 -26.69
C ARG A 98 -13.59 -8.74 -27.98
N ASN A 99 -13.11 -9.14 -29.15
CA ASN A 99 -13.65 -8.73 -30.46
C ASN A 99 -13.77 -7.20 -30.65
N VAL A 100 -12.85 -6.43 -30.08
CA VAL A 100 -12.83 -4.98 -30.29
C VAL A 100 -12.32 -4.68 -31.72
N PRO A 101 -13.03 -3.85 -32.52
CA PRO A 101 -12.57 -3.46 -33.85
C PRO A 101 -11.20 -2.77 -33.77
N HIS A 102 -10.27 -3.15 -34.65
CA HIS A 102 -8.87 -2.68 -34.62
C HIS A 102 -8.75 -1.16 -34.64
N GLU A 103 -9.66 -0.48 -35.35
CA GLU A 103 -9.77 0.98 -35.44
C GLU A 103 -9.98 1.66 -34.07
N HIS A 104 -10.65 0.99 -33.13
CA HIS A 104 -10.92 1.53 -31.79
C HIS A 104 -9.85 1.15 -30.77
N ILE A 105 -8.99 0.15 -31.06
CA ILE A 105 -7.97 -0.32 -30.11
C ILE A 105 -6.96 0.78 -29.81
N GLU A 106 -6.53 1.54 -30.82
CA GLU A 106 -5.59 2.65 -30.62
C GLU A 106 -6.18 3.75 -29.73
N GLY A 107 -7.45 4.11 -29.95
CA GLY A 107 -8.13 5.12 -29.13
C GLY A 107 -8.31 4.68 -27.67
N LEU A 108 -8.65 3.40 -27.47
CA LEU A 108 -8.76 2.81 -26.14
C LEU A 108 -7.40 2.71 -25.44
N TRP A 109 -6.34 2.39 -26.19
CA TRP A 109 -4.97 2.36 -25.68
C TRP A 109 -4.51 3.74 -25.22
N ARG A 110 -4.76 4.80 -26.00
CA ARG A 110 -4.44 6.18 -25.59
C ARG A 110 -5.15 6.58 -24.30
N ARG A 111 -6.45 6.27 -24.17
CA ARG A 111 -7.21 6.52 -22.93
C ARG A 111 -6.65 5.76 -21.75
N TYR A 112 -6.29 4.49 -21.95
CA TYR A 112 -5.66 3.67 -20.92
C TYR A 112 -4.33 4.27 -20.46
N LEU A 113 -3.48 4.69 -21.40
CA LEU A 113 -2.22 5.36 -21.07
C LEU A 113 -2.46 6.66 -20.28
N GLN A 114 -3.40 7.49 -20.71
CA GLN A 114 -3.74 8.74 -20.00
C GLN A 114 -4.21 8.50 -18.56
N GLN A 115 -5.06 7.51 -18.34
CA GLN A 115 -5.57 7.17 -17.01
C GLN A 115 -4.50 6.57 -16.09
N ASN A 116 -3.54 5.86 -16.65
CA ASN A 116 -2.49 5.17 -15.90
C ASN A 116 -1.13 5.90 -15.94
N LEU A 117 -1.06 7.11 -16.50
CA LEU A 117 0.18 7.86 -16.72
C LEU A 117 1.02 8.03 -15.45
N VAL A 118 0.37 8.36 -14.32
CA VAL A 118 1.02 8.54 -13.02
C VAL A 118 1.72 7.24 -12.58
N GLN A 119 1.05 6.10 -12.80
CA GLN A 119 1.58 4.79 -12.41
C GLN A 119 2.68 4.32 -13.35
N ILE A 120 2.51 4.54 -14.66
CA ILE A 120 3.53 4.25 -15.67
C ILE A 120 4.80 5.07 -15.38
N ARG A 121 4.66 6.35 -15.00
CA ARG A 121 5.80 7.19 -14.59
C ARG A 121 6.51 6.62 -13.37
N ALA A 122 5.76 6.24 -12.34
CA ALA A 122 6.34 5.67 -11.12
C ALA A 122 7.15 4.39 -11.41
N GLU A 123 6.61 3.47 -12.21
CA GLU A 123 7.32 2.26 -12.64
C GLU A 123 8.53 2.56 -13.51
N PHE A 124 8.42 3.54 -14.42
CA PHE A 124 9.53 3.98 -15.25
C PHE A 124 10.69 4.52 -14.39
N LEU A 125 10.38 5.39 -13.42
CA LEU A 125 11.37 5.94 -12.49
C LEU A 125 12.00 4.84 -11.63
N ARG A 126 11.21 3.86 -11.16
CA ARG A 126 11.71 2.71 -10.40
C ARG A 126 12.74 1.91 -11.20
N LYS A 127 12.37 1.49 -12.42
CA LYS A 127 13.26 0.73 -13.31
C LYS A 127 14.49 1.52 -13.73
N ALA A 128 14.37 2.83 -13.88
CA ALA A 128 15.48 3.70 -14.23
C ALA A 128 16.49 3.86 -13.08
N LYS A 129 16.00 3.93 -11.84
CA LYS A 129 16.84 3.90 -10.62
C LYS A 129 17.58 2.57 -10.47
N GLU A 130 16.90 1.44 -10.69
CA GLU A 130 17.53 0.11 -10.68
C GLU A 130 18.67 -0.02 -11.71
N ARG A 131 18.62 0.76 -12.79
CA ARG A 131 19.64 0.81 -13.85
C ARG A 131 20.71 1.89 -13.65
N ASN A 132 20.73 2.58 -12.51
CA ASN A 132 21.66 3.66 -12.19
C ASN A 132 21.72 4.77 -13.27
N LEU A 133 20.59 5.11 -13.88
CA LEU A 133 20.54 6.19 -14.87
C LEU A 133 20.60 7.58 -14.19
N PRO A 134 21.31 8.56 -14.77
CA PRO A 134 21.30 9.95 -14.31
C PRO A 134 19.89 10.56 -14.42
N GLY A 135 19.45 11.32 -13.41
CA GLY A 135 18.10 11.90 -13.34
C GLY A 135 17.70 12.71 -14.58
N GLU A 136 18.63 13.46 -15.16
CA GLU A 136 18.39 14.26 -16.38
C GLU A 136 18.02 13.39 -17.59
N LYS A 137 18.74 12.26 -17.79
CA LYS A 137 18.45 11.33 -18.90
C LYS A 137 17.11 10.61 -18.71
N ILE A 138 16.68 10.40 -17.46
CA ILE A 138 15.40 9.77 -17.14
C ILE A 138 14.25 10.69 -17.58
N GLU A 139 14.33 11.97 -17.21
CA GLU A 139 13.33 12.97 -17.61
C GLU A 139 13.33 13.17 -19.14
N ASP A 140 14.48 13.18 -19.81
CA ASP A 140 14.54 13.26 -21.29
C ASP A 140 13.83 12.10 -21.98
N ILE A 141 14.09 10.86 -21.54
CA ILE A 141 13.45 9.67 -22.12
C ILE A 141 11.95 9.69 -21.82
N TRP A 142 11.55 10.13 -20.63
CA TRP A 142 10.15 10.27 -20.25
C TRP A 142 9.44 11.32 -21.12
N ASN A 143 10.01 12.51 -21.28
CA ASN A 143 9.45 13.58 -22.11
C ASN A 143 9.33 13.15 -23.57
N LYS A 144 10.33 12.40 -24.07
CA LYS A 144 10.27 11.80 -25.40
C LYS A 144 9.10 10.82 -25.51
N TYR A 145 8.89 9.96 -24.52
CA TYR A 145 7.74 9.04 -24.48
C TYR A 145 6.39 9.78 -24.50
N ILE A 146 6.24 10.85 -23.71
CA ILE A 146 5.03 11.68 -23.70
C ILE A 146 4.78 12.35 -25.05
N SER A 147 5.83 12.78 -25.75
CA SER A 147 5.68 13.43 -27.07
C SER A 147 5.16 12.50 -28.18
N TYR A 148 5.25 11.18 -28.01
CA TYR A 148 4.75 10.18 -28.96
C TYR A 148 3.34 9.67 -28.63
N LEU A 149 2.74 10.17 -27.56
CA LEU A 149 1.51 9.67 -26.94
C LEU A 149 0.28 10.45 -27.42
#